data_AF-A0A2I0CVD8-F1
#
_entry.id   AF-A0A2I0CVD8-F1
#
_cell.length_a   1.000
_cell.length_b   1.000
_cell.length_c   1.000
_cell.angle_alpha   90.00
_cell.angle_beta   90.00
_cell.angle_gamma   90.00
#
_symmetry.space_group_name_H-M   'P 1'
#
loop_
_entity.id
_entity.type
_entity.pdbx_description
1 polymer ?
#
loop_
_entity_poly.entity_id
_entity_poly.type
_entity_poly.pdbx_seq_one_letter_code
_entity_poly.pdbx_strand_id
1 'polypeptide(L)'
;EAVIGTILLCAGIAFLVTGITRHRRYGDDPESDERSKKIGEYGLSWSWLTGLFFMNGLFWLDYLNILKLSAQNALAISVVVLALSAVLFQAWLFRKGDVD
;
A
#
# COMPACT_ATOMS: atom_id res chain seq x y z
N GLU A 1 -12.02 -6.32 -23.49
CA GLU A 1 -12.40 -5.58 -22.25
C GLU A 1 -11.31 -5.60 -21.16
N ALA A 2 -10.74 -6.75 -20.80
CA ALA A 2 -9.69 -6.83 -19.77
C ALA A 2 -8.43 -5.98 -20.04
N VAL A 3 -8.07 -5.77 -21.31
CA VAL A 3 -6.90 -4.96 -21.70
C VAL A 3 -7.08 -3.49 -21.33
N ILE A 4 -8.27 -2.93 -21.53
CA ILE A 4 -8.57 -1.51 -21.22
C ILE A 4 -8.55 -1.30 -19.70
N GLY A 5 -9.13 -2.23 -18.93
CA GLY A 5 -9.09 -2.19 -17.47
C GLY A 5 -7.66 -2.27 -16.93
N THR A 6 -6.82 -3.11 -17.52
CA THR A 6 -5.41 -3.24 -17.12
C THR A 6 -4.62 -1.96 -17.43
N ILE A 7 -4.84 -1.34 -18.59
CA ILE A 7 -4.18 -0.07 -18.97
C ILE A 7 -4.59 1.05 -18.02
N LEU A 8 -5.88 1.17 -17.69
CA LEU A 8 -6.39 2.19 -16.76
C LEU A 8 -5.84 1.99 -15.34
N LEU A 9 -5.74 0.74 -14.87
CA LEU A 9 -5.15 0.42 -13.58
C LEU A 9 -3.67 0.82 -13.54
N CYS A 10 -2.89 0.43 -14.56
CA CYS A 10 -1.47 0.81 -14.68
C CYS A 10 -1.29 2.32 -14.76
N ALA A 11 -2.16 3.02 -15.50
CA ALA A 11 -2.15 4.48 -15.61
C ALA A 11 -2.48 5.15 -14.27
N GLY A 12 -3.46 4.64 -13.53
CA GLY A 12 -3.80 5.13 -12.19
C GLY A 12 -2.67 4.94 -11.19
N ILE A 13 -2.02 3.77 -11.21
CA ILE A 13 -0.84 3.50 -10.38
C ILE A 13 0.31 4.45 -10.76
N ALA A 14 0.61 4.60 -12.05
CA ALA A 14 1.64 5.50 -12.53
C ALA A 14 1.34 6.96 -12.10
N PHE A 15 0.09 7.40 -12.23
CA PHE A 15 -0.33 8.74 -11.80
C PHE A 15 -0.14 8.95 -10.30
N LEU A 16 -0.55 7.99 -9.46
CA LEU A 16 -0.34 8.05 -8.01
C LEU A 16 1.14 8.07 -7.64
N VAL A 17 1.95 7.19 -8.24
CA VAL A 17 3.40 7.15 -8.01
C VAL A 17 4.04 8.48 -8.40
N THR A 18 3.68 9.03 -9.56
CA THR A 18 4.23 10.30 -10.06
C THR A 18 3.77 11.47 -9.20
N GLY A 19 2.51 11.47 -8.75
CA GLY A 19 1.97 12.49 -7.85
C GLY A 19 2.64 12.50 -6.49
N ILE A 20 2.81 11.32 -5.88
CA ILE A 20 3.48 11.16 -4.59
C ILE A 20 4.96 11.54 -4.69
N THR A 21 5.67 11.09 -5.73
CA THR A 21 7.09 11.42 -5.93
C THR A 21 7.30 12.90 -6.22
N ARG A 22 6.44 13.52 -7.04
CA ARG A 22 6.51 14.96 -7.33
C ARG A 22 6.18 15.81 -6.11
N HIS A 23 5.22 15.40 -5.30
CA HIS A 23 4.89 16.09 -4.05
C HIS A 23 6.04 16.02 -3.04
N ARG A 24 6.70 14.85 -2.93
CA ARG A 24 7.88 14.65 -2.08
C ARG A 24 9.12 15.42 -2.56
N ARG A 25 9.26 15.71 -3.86
CA ARG A 25 10.42 16.46 -4.40
C ARG A 25 10.31 17.98 -4.31
N TYR A 26 9.16 18.55 -3.97
CA TYR A 26 8.94 20.00 -3.98
C TYR A 26 9.11 20.68 -2.61
N GLY A 27 9.43 19.92 -1.57
CA GLY A 27 10.02 20.48 -0.35
C GLY A 27 11.54 20.45 -0.50
N ASP A 28 12.21 21.56 -0.21
CA ASP A 28 13.64 21.52 0.14
C ASP A 28 13.75 20.60 1.38
N ASP A 29 13.95 19.30 1.16
CA ASP A 29 14.09 18.35 2.26
C ASP A 29 15.49 18.58 2.87
N PRO A 30 15.59 18.95 4.16
CA PRO A 30 16.85 18.79 4.87
C PRO A 30 17.25 17.32 4.83
N GLU A 31 18.56 17.07 4.87
CA GLU A 31 19.18 15.74 4.89
C GLU A 31 18.32 14.71 5.64
N SER A 32 17.96 13.60 4.98
CA SER A 32 17.01 12.57 5.46
C SER A 32 17.14 12.31 6.97
N ASP A 33 16.32 13.01 7.77
CA ASP A 33 16.31 12.86 9.22
C ASP A 33 16.05 11.40 9.58
N GLU A 34 16.73 10.88 10.61
CA GLU A 34 16.53 9.53 11.14
C GLU A 34 15.03 9.22 11.38
N ARG A 35 14.24 10.25 11.68
CA ARG A 35 12.79 10.22 11.80
C ARG A 35 12.08 9.71 10.53
N SER A 36 12.42 10.24 9.36
CA SER A 36 11.78 9.83 8.10
C SER A 36 12.06 8.37 7.77
N LYS A 37 13.25 7.88 8.12
CA LYS A 37 13.63 6.48 7.96
C LYS A 37 12.82 5.56 8.89
N LYS A 38 12.70 5.92 10.17
CA LYS A 38 11.86 5.19 11.15
C LYS A 38 10.39 5.15 10.70
N ILE A 39 9.82 6.27 10.24
CA ILE A 39 8.43 6.32 9.73
C ILE A 39 8.24 5.36 8.54
N GLY A 40 9.22 5.32 7.63
CA GLY A 40 9.21 4.39 6.50
C GLY A 40 9.20 2.92 6.94
N GLU A 41 10.09 2.57 7.87
CA GLU A 41 10.22 1.21 8.42
C GLU A 41 8.97 0.76 9.19
N TYR A 42 8.43 1.62 10.07
CA TYR A 42 7.22 1.33 10.82
C TYR A 42 5.99 1.23 9.92
N GLY A 43 5.82 2.16 8.97
CA GLY A 43 4.72 2.14 8.02
C GLY A 43 4.73 0.89 7.15
N LEU A 44 5.92 0.45 6.71
CA LEU A 44 6.07 -0.79 5.97
C LEU A 44 5.75 -2.01 6.85
N SER A 45 6.27 -2.07 8.07
CA SER A 45 6.03 -3.19 9.00
C SER A 45 4.54 -3.37 9.31
N TRP A 46 3.82 -2.27 9.56
CA TRP A 46 2.37 -2.31 9.82
C TRP A 46 1.56 -2.70 8.58
N SER A 47 2.01 -2.30 7.39
CA SER A 47 1.39 -2.72 6.13
C SER A 47 1.51 -4.23 5.89
N TRP A 48 2.66 -4.82 6.21
CA TRP A 48 2.87 -6.26 6.12
C TRP A 48 1.92 -7.04 7.03
N LEU A 49 1.76 -6.59 8.28
CA LEU A 49 0.83 -7.19 9.22
C LEU A 49 -0.62 -7.13 8.68
N THR A 50 -1.01 -5.98 8.13
CA THR A 50 -2.33 -5.78 7.53
C THR A 50 -2.54 -6.68 6.31
N GLY A 51 -1.54 -6.80 5.44
CA GLY A 51 -1.56 -7.71 4.30
C GLY A 51 -1.71 -9.18 4.72
N LEU A 52 -1.00 -9.61 5.77
CA LEU A 52 -1.12 -10.96 6.32
C LEU A 52 -2.53 -11.24 6.84
N PHE A 53 -3.11 -10.32 7.63
CA PHE A 53 -4.49 -10.47 8.11
C PHE A 53 -5.50 -10.52 6.96
N PHE A 54 -5.32 -9.66 5.95
CA PHE A 54 -6.18 -9.63 4.78
C PHE A 54 -6.13 -10.96 3.99
N MET A 55 -4.92 -11.45 3.68
CA MET A 55 -4.74 -12.73 2.98
C MET A 55 -5.27 -13.91 3.79
N ASN A 56 -5.09 -13.90 5.11
CA ASN A 56 -5.67 -14.91 6.00
C ASN A 56 -7.21 -14.86 5.97
N GLY A 57 -7.81 -13.67 5.93
CA GLY A 57 -9.25 -13.51 5.73
C GLY A 57 -9.72 -14.08 4.39
N LEU A 58 -9.02 -13.77 3.30
CA LEU A 58 -9.32 -14.34 1.98
C LEU A 58 -9.23 -15.88 1.97
N PHE A 59 -8.22 -16.44 2.63
CA PHE A 59 -8.06 -17.89 2.79
C PHE A 59 -9.28 -18.52 3.47
N TRP A 60 -9.72 -17.97 4.60
CA TRP A 60 -10.88 -18.50 5.31
C TRP A 60 -12.18 -18.35 4.52
N LEU A 61 -12.36 -17.24 3.80
CA LEU A 61 -13.54 -17.03 2.96
C LEU A 61 -13.62 -18.04 1.80
N ASP A 62 -12.48 -18.38 1.20
CA ASP A 62 -12.41 -19.41 0.16
C ASP A 62 -12.60 -20.82 0.75
N TYR A 63 -11.92 -21.11 1.87
CA TYR A 63 -12.03 -22.39 2.58
C TYR A 63 -13.48 -22.72 3.00
N LEU A 64 -14.21 -21.72 3.51
CA LEU A 64 -15.61 -21.85 3.91
C LEU A 64 -16.59 -21.79 2.73
N ASN A 65 -16.11 -21.71 1.48
CA ASN A 65 -16.92 -21.56 0.27
C ASN A 65 -17.81 -20.29 0.23
N ILE A 66 -17.49 -19.26 1.04
CA ILE A 66 -18.27 -18.02 1.10
C ILE A 66 -17.97 -17.13 -0.10
N LEU A 67 -16.71 -17.05 -0.50
CA LEU A 67 -16.24 -16.22 -1.61
C LEU A 67 -15.16 -16.96 -2.39
N LYS A 68 -15.41 -17.21 -3.68
CA LYS A 68 -14.41 -17.79 -4.58
C LYS A 68 -13.82 -16.71 -5.46
N LEU A 69 -12.51 -16.51 -5.34
CA LEU A 69 -11.74 -15.64 -6.20
C LEU A 69 -10.76 -16.48 -7.01
N SER A 70 -10.49 -16.06 -8.25
CA SER A 70 -9.33 -16.62 -8.96
C SER A 70 -8.04 -16.25 -8.22
N ALA A 71 -7.02 -17.10 -8.30
CA ALA A 71 -5.72 -16.84 -7.69
C ALA A 71 -5.14 -15.48 -8.14
N GLN A 72 -5.32 -15.15 -9.42
CA GLN A 72 -4.89 -13.86 -9.98
C GLN A 72 -5.59 -12.68 -9.30
N ASN A 73 -6.91 -12.76 -9.10
CA ASN A 73 -7.68 -11.67 -8.48
C ASN A 73 -7.34 -11.53 -6.98
N ALA A 74 -7.19 -12.65 -6.27
CA ALA A 74 -6.80 -12.65 -4.86
C ALA A 74 -5.41 -12.01 -4.66
N LEU A 75 -4.44 -12.34 -5.52
CA LEU A 75 -3.11 -11.74 -5.51
C LEU A 75 -3.17 -10.25 -5.84
N ALA A 76 -3.89 -9.86 -6.90
CA ALA A 76 -3.99 -8.46 -7.31
C ALA A 76 -4.56 -7.58 -6.19
N ILE A 77 -5.65 -8.01 -5.54
CA ILE A 77 -6.26 -7.26 -4.44
C ILE A 77 -5.33 -7.24 -3.22
N SER A 78 -4.64 -8.33 -2.91
CA SER A 78 -3.70 -8.39 -1.79
C SER A 78 -2.54 -7.42 -1.96
N VAL A 79 -1.97 -7.31 -3.18
CA VAL A 79 -0.92 -6.34 -3.50
C VAL A 79 -1.43 -4.91 -3.34
N VAL A 80 -2.64 -4.62 -3.81
CA VAL A 80 -3.27 -3.29 -3.66
C VAL A 80 -3.47 -2.94 -2.19
N VAL A 81 -4.01 -3.86 -1.38
CA VAL A 81 -4.22 -3.65 0.06
C VAL A 81 -2.89 -3.40 0.78
N LEU A 82 -1.85 -4.18 0.46
CA LEU A 82 -0.52 -4.00 1.03
C LEU A 82 0.08 -2.63 0.67
N ALA A 83 0.05 -2.25 -0.61
CA ALA A 83 0.60 -0.98 -1.07
C ALA A 83 -0.16 0.23 -0.49
N LEU A 84 -1.50 0.18 -0.49
CA LEU A 84 -2.32 1.26 0.06
C LEU A 84 -2.14 1.39 1.57
N SER A 85 -2.09 0.28 2.31
CA SER A 85 -1.87 0.34 3.76
C SER A 85 -0.51 0.92 4.11
N ALA A 86 0.55 0.60 3.36
CA ALA A 86 1.87 1.22 3.56
C ALA A 86 1.83 2.74 3.41
N VAL A 87 1.18 3.25 2.35
CA VAL A 87 1.04 4.69 2.14
C VAL A 87 0.20 5.34 3.24
N LEU A 88 -0.91 4.71 3.64
CA LEU A 88 -1.78 5.21 4.70
C LEU A 88 -1.06 5.27 6.06
N PHE A 89 -0.34 4.21 6.44
CA PHE A 89 0.41 4.19 7.70
C PHE A 89 1.57 5.19 7.69
N GLN A 90 2.32 5.29 6.58
CA GLN A 90 3.36 6.31 6.45
C GLN A 90 2.78 7.73 6.57
N ALA A 91 1.66 8.02 5.89
CA ALA A 91 1.02 9.33 5.95
C ALA A 91 0.44 9.64 7.35
N TRP A 92 -0.10 8.64 8.03
CA TRP A 92 -0.64 8.79 9.38
C TRP A 92 0.47 9.02 10.41
N LEU A 93 1.54 8.23 10.38
CA LEU A 93 2.70 8.40 11.26
C LEU A 93 3.38 9.76 11.03
N PHE A 94 3.48 10.19 9.77
CA PHE A 94 4.00 11.51 9.43
C PHE A 94 3.17 12.66 10.03
N ARG A 95 1.84 12.52 10.08
CA ARG A 95 0.95 13.52 10.71
C ARG A 95 0.99 13.50 12.24
N LYS A 96 1.36 12.38 12.86
CA LYS A 96 1.32 12.22 14.31
C LYS A 96 2.48 12.92 15.04
N GLY A 97 3.54 13.31 14.32
CA GLY A 97 4.61 14.18 14.83
C GLY A 97 5.69 13.46 15.64
N ASP A 98 5.32 12.53 16.52
CA ASP A 98 6.26 11.69 17.31
C ASP A 98 6.10 10.21 16.98
N VAL A 99 7.21 9.61 16.56
CA VAL A 99 7.46 8.16 16.47
C VAL A 99 8.68 7.86 17.35
N ASP A 100 8.48 8.01 18.65
CA ASP A 100 9.39 7.48 19.67
C ASP A 100 8.95 6.07 20.10
#